data_AF-M9ZVZ6-F1
#
_entry.id   AF-M9ZVZ6-F1
#
_cell.length_a   1.000
_cell.length_b   1.000
_cell.length_c   1.000
_cell.angle_alpha   90.00
_cell.angle_beta   90.00
_cell.angle_gamma   90.00
#
_symmetry.space_group_name_H-M   'P 1'
#
loop_
_entity.id
_entity.type
_entity.pdbx_description
1 polymer ?
#
loop_
_entity_poly.entity_id
_entity_poly.type
_entity_poly.pdbx_seq_one_letter_code
_entity_poly.pdbx_strand_id
1 'polypeptide(L)'
;IHGHCNGIVCVITGKNVVLCNPAIGEFRQLPDCLLLPLPNIKFQLETSFGGLGFGYDCKAKEYKVVRITENCEYSDAERTYYHRIDLPHTAQVYTTTANSWKEIKIDISSK
;
A
#
# COMPACT_ATOMS: atom_id res chain seq x y z
N ILE A 1 -1.12 -13.06 4.93
CA ILE A 1 -1.21 -12.20 6.13
C ILE A 1 0.00 -11.27 6.09
N HIS A 2 -0.20 -9.96 6.16
CA HIS A 2 0.89 -8.97 6.01
C HIS A 2 1.31 -8.32 7.35
N GLY A 3 0.68 -8.72 8.45
CA GLY A 3 1.05 -8.29 9.78
C GLY A 3 -0.05 -8.59 10.78
N HIS A 4 0.30 -8.58 12.06
CA HIS A 4 -0.68 -8.67 13.14
C HIS A 4 -0.27 -7.73 14.29
N CYS A 5 -1.25 -7.24 15.03
CA CYS A 5 -1.05 -6.41 16.20
C CYS A 5 -2.27 -6.55 17.12
N ASN A 6 -2.05 -6.82 18.42
CA ASN A 6 -3.11 -6.92 19.43
C ASN A 6 -4.27 -7.85 19.06
N GLY A 7 -3.98 -9.00 18.43
CA GLY A 7 -4.99 -9.97 17.98
C GLY A 7 -5.72 -9.57 16.69
N ILE A 8 -5.48 -8.38 16.15
CA ILE A 8 -5.97 -7.96 14.84
C ILE A 8 -4.95 -8.38 13.77
N VAL A 9 -5.44 -8.96 12.70
CA VAL A 9 -4.67 -9.44 11.55
C VAL A 9 -4.95 -8.54 10.36
N CYS A 10 -3.89 -8.12 9.67
CA CYS A 10 -3.99 -7.35 8.44
C CYS A 10 -3.78 -8.27 7.23
N VAL A 11 -4.77 -8.34 6.34
CA VAL A 11 -4.78 -9.19 5.16
C VAL A 11 -5.10 -8.39 3.91
N ILE A 12 -4.60 -8.86 2.77
CA ILE A 12 -4.93 -8.30 1.46
C ILE A 12 -5.78 -9.32 0.72
N THR A 13 -6.90 -8.85 0.18
CA THR A 13 -7.83 -9.65 -0.63
C THR A 13 -8.05 -8.92 -1.96
N GLY A 14 -7.38 -9.39 -3.01
CA GLY A 14 -7.34 -8.68 -4.29
C GLY A 14 -6.64 -7.32 -4.15
N LYS A 15 -7.37 -6.23 -4.38
CA LYS A 15 -6.87 -4.85 -4.22
C LYS A 15 -7.18 -4.25 -2.85
N ASN A 16 -8.01 -4.92 -2.05
CA ASN A 16 -8.51 -4.40 -0.78
C ASN A 16 -7.61 -4.81 0.38
N VAL A 17 -7.46 -3.91 1.35
CA VAL A 17 -6.86 -4.22 2.65
C VAL A 17 -7.98 -4.46 3.66
N VAL A 18 -7.90 -5.55 4.42
CA VAL A 18 -8.87 -5.91 5.44
C VAL A 18 -8.16 -6.11 6.77
N LEU A 19 -8.69 -5.50 7.82
CA LEU A 19 -8.34 -5.76 9.21
C LEU A 19 -9.35 -6.73 9.79
N CYS A 20 -8.89 -7.82 10.39
CA CYS A 20 -9.74 -8.87 10.92
C CYS A 20 -9.34 -9.19 12.36
N ASN A 21 -10.31 -9.25 13.27
CA ASN A 21 -10.16 -9.88 14.57
C ASN A 21 -10.81 -11.28 14.50
N PRO A 22 -10.03 -12.34 14.20
CA PRO A 22 -10.57 -13.68 14.01
C PRO A 22 -11.17 -14.27 15.30
N ALA A 23 -10.75 -13.79 16.49
CA ALA A 23 -11.22 -14.32 17.77
C ALA A 23 -12.70 -14.00 18.03
N ILE A 24 -13.19 -12.89 17.48
CA ILE A 24 -14.59 -12.43 17.63
C ILE A 24 -15.34 -12.36 16.29
N GLY A 25 -14.70 -12.76 15.19
CA GLY A 25 -15.30 -12.78 13.86
C GLY A 25 -15.54 -11.39 13.26
N GLU A 26 -14.89 -10.34 13.77
CA GLU A 26 -15.05 -8.98 13.24
C GLU A 26 -14.06 -8.69 12.11
N PHE A 27 -14.53 -8.04 11.06
CA PHE A 27 -13.70 -7.61 9.94
C PHE A 27 -14.05 -6.19 9.52
N ARG A 28 -13.04 -5.47 9.07
CA ARG A 28 -13.14 -4.11 8.57
C ARG A 28 -12.32 -3.99 7.30
N GLN A 29 -13.00 -3.78 6.18
CA GLN A 29 -12.34 -3.38 4.94
C GLN A 29 -11.93 -1.91 5.03
N LEU A 30 -10.70 -1.62 4.62
CA LEU A 30 -10.20 -0.26 4.53
C LEU A 30 -10.66 0.39 3.23
N PRO A 31 -10.84 1.72 3.18
CA PRO A 31 -11.15 2.40 1.93
C PRO A 31 -10.07 2.14 0.88
N ASP A 32 -10.45 2.23 -0.38
CA ASP A 32 -9.48 2.09 -1.46
C ASP A 32 -8.36 3.09 -1.30
N CYS A 33 -7.15 2.57 -1.44
CA CYS A 33 -5.93 3.34 -1.46
C CYS A 33 -5.98 4.28 -2.66
N LEU A 34 -5.46 5.51 -2.54
CA LEU A 34 -5.32 6.44 -3.67
C LEU A 34 -4.29 5.86 -4.65
N LEU A 35 -4.71 4.90 -5.47
CA LEU A 35 -4.00 4.51 -6.67
C LEU A 35 -4.12 5.70 -7.61
N LEU A 36 -3.00 6.38 -7.87
CA LEU A 36 -2.95 7.43 -8.87
C LEU A 36 -3.56 6.87 -10.17
N PRO A 37 -4.49 7.57 -10.83
CA PRO A 37 -4.99 7.13 -12.11
C PRO A 37 -3.79 7.07 -13.05
N LEU A 38 -3.52 5.88 -13.58
CA LEU A 38 -2.51 5.68 -14.62
C LEU A 38 -2.81 6.68 -15.75
N PRO A 39 -1.86 7.56 -16.11
CA PRO A 39 -2.06 8.44 -17.25
C PRO A 39 -2.42 7.58 -18.47
N ASN A 40 -3.47 7.96 -19.19
CA ASN A 40 -3.95 7.30 -20.42
C ASN A 40 -2.94 7.46 -21.60
N ILE A 41 -1.65 7.47 -21.32
CA ILE A 41 -0.58 7.55 -22.30
C ILE A 41 -0.06 6.12 -22.48
N LYS A 42 -0.26 5.59 -23.68
CA LYS A 42 0.10 4.22 -24.02
C LYS A 42 1.56 3.95 -23.59
N PHE A 43 1.72 2.99 -22.69
CA PHE A 43 2.97 2.33 -22.28
C PHE A 43 3.81 2.93 -21.15
N GLN A 44 3.37 3.97 -20.44
CA GLN A 44 4.32 4.70 -19.59
C GLN A 44 4.31 4.42 -18.10
N LEU A 45 3.22 4.03 -17.44
CA LEU A 45 3.25 3.82 -15.98
C LEU A 45 2.53 2.52 -15.62
N GLU A 46 3.08 1.76 -14.69
CA GLU A 46 2.44 0.65 -13.99
C GLU A 46 2.74 0.77 -12.49
N THR A 47 1.71 0.47 -11.70
CA THR A 47 1.77 0.54 -10.25
C THR A 47 1.37 -0.81 -9.66
N SER A 48 2.27 -1.45 -8.93
CA SER A 48 2.10 -2.76 -8.31
C SER A 48 2.24 -2.71 -6.79
N PHE A 49 1.85 -3.81 -6.13
CA PHE A 49 1.98 -3.96 -4.69
C PHE A 49 3.44 -4.23 -4.31
N GLY A 50 4.06 -3.34 -3.55
CA GLY A 50 5.43 -3.55 -3.02
C GLY A 50 5.45 -4.11 -1.61
N GLY A 51 4.51 -3.69 -0.75
CA GLY A 51 4.47 -4.19 0.62
C GLY A 51 3.36 -3.58 1.47
N LEU A 52 3.14 -4.20 2.63
CA LEU A 52 2.19 -3.71 3.62
C LEU A 52 2.77 -3.91 5.02
N GLY A 53 2.58 -2.91 5.88
CA GLY A 53 2.91 -2.97 7.30
C GLY A 53 1.69 -2.59 8.14
N PHE A 54 1.52 -3.23 9.30
CA PHE A 54 0.43 -2.96 10.21
C PHE A 54 0.96 -2.85 11.64
N GLY A 55 0.49 -1.86 12.39
CA GLY A 55 0.89 -1.67 13.78
C GLY A 55 0.01 -0.69 14.54
N TYR A 56 0.27 -0.59 15.84
CA TYR A 56 -0.40 0.33 16.75
C TYR A 56 0.56 1.47 17.14
N ASP A 57 0.14 2.71 16.92
CA ASP A 57 0.83 3.89 17.42
C ASP A 57 0.31 4.20 18.82
N CYS A 58 1.11 3.88 19.85
CA CYS A 58 0.73 4.09 21.24
C CYS A 58 0.60 5.57 21.63
N LYS A 59 1.27 6.49 20.92
CA LYS A 59 1.20 7.93 21.20
C LYS A 59 -0.08 8.51 20.65
N ALA A 60 -0.41 8.18 19.40
CA ALA A 60 -1.66 8.60 18.76
C ALA A 60 -2.87 7.74 19.19
N LYS A 61 -2.62 6.62 19.89
CA LYS A 61 -3.60 5.63 20.35
C LYS A 61 -4.45 5.04 19.22
N GLU A 62 -3.85 4.82 18.06
CA GLU A 62 -4.56 4.36 16.87
C GLU A 62 -3.78 3.30 16.11
N TYR A 63 -4.49 2.48 15.33
CA TYR A 63 -3.84 1.56 14.40
C TYR A 63 -3.49 2.28 13.11
N LYS A 64 -2.35 1.89 12.55
CA LYS A 64 -1.85 2.39 11.27
C LYS A 64 -1.55 1.23 10.34
N VAL A 65 -1.87 1.44 9.08
CA VAL A 65 -1.44 0.55 7.99
C VAL A 65 -0.58 1.36 7.05
N VAL A 66 0.61 0.88 6.74
CA VAL A 66 1.47 1.45 5.71
C VAL A 66 1.39 0.56 4.50
N ARG A 67 1.17 1.16 3.33
CA ARG A 67 1.25 0.48 2.05
C ARG A 67 2.40 1.06 1.26
N ILE A 68 3.27 0.19 0.76
CA ILE A 68 4.36 0.51 -0.15
C ILE A 68 3.92 0.09 -1.55
N THR A 69 4.14 0.98 -2.49
CA THR A 69 3.72 0.86 -3.86
C THR A 69 4.95 0.88 -4.75
N GLU A 70 5.07 -0.15 -5.58
CA GLU A 70 6.09 -0.21 -6.62
C GLU A 70 5.57 0.51 -7.86
N ASN A 71 6.40 1.36 -8.44
CA ASN A 71 6.09 2.09 -9.65
C ASN A 71 7.14 1.70 -10.69
N CYS A 72 6.71 1.53 -11.93
CA CYS A 72 7.61 1.30 -13.04
C CYS A 72 7.03 1.88 -14.33
N GLU A 73 7.90 2.13 -15.29
CA GLU A 73 7.55 2.53 -16.65
C GLU A 73 8.00 1.47 -17.63
N TYR A 74 7.38 1.40 -18.80
CA TYR A 74 7.84 0.55 -19.88
C TYR A 74 8.35 1.37 -21.04
N SER A 75 9.51 0.99 -21.58
CA SER A 75 10.08 1.66 -22.74
C SER A 75 9.33 1.36 -24.05
N ASP A 76 8.46 0.34 -24.05
CA ASP A 76 7.79 -0.15 -25.25
C ASP A 76 6.41 -0.77 -25.01
N ALA A 77 5.80 -1.25 -26.09
CA ALA A 77 4.47 -1.83 -26.08
C ALA A 77 4.40 -3.26 -25.55
N GLU A 78 5.52 -3.98 -25.57
CA GLU A 78 5.56 -5.39 -25.19
C GLU A 78 5.45 -5.57 -23.67
N ARG A 79 5.80 -4.54 -22.90
CA ARG A 79 5.73 -4.53 -21.42
C ARG A 79 6.43 -5.73 -20.80
N THR A 80 7.55 -6.15 -21.40
CA THR A 80 8.36 -7.23 -20.86
C THR A 80 9.20 -6.73 -19.69
N TYR A 81 9.65 -7.66 -18.86
CA TYR A 81 10.56 -7.34 -17.75
C TYR A 81 11.82 -6.59 -18.20
N TYR A 82 12.33 -6.86 -19.41
CA TYR A 82 13.51 -6.20 -19.96
C TYR A 82 13.29 -4.73 -20.34
N HIS A 83 12.03 -4.36 -20.60
CA HIS A 83 11.64 -2.99 -20.92
C HIS A 83 11.13 -2.23 -19.70
N ARG A 84 11.18 -2.85 -18.50
CA ARG A 84 10.76 -2.24 -17.24
C ARG A 84 11.84 -1.30 -16.70
N ILE A 85 11.44 -0.07 -16.43
CA ILE A 85 12.26 0.95 -15.77
C ILE A 85 11.65 1.17 -14.38
N ASP A 86 12.39 0.81 -13.33
CA ASP A 86 11.91 1.00 -11.96
C ASP A 86 11.90 2.49 -11.59
N LEU A 87 10.76 2.94 -11.07
CA LEU A 87 10.60 4.28 -10.53
C LEU A 87 10.68 4.26 -9.00
N PRO A 88 10.91 5.42 -8.36
CA PRO A 88 10.87 5.51 -6.90
C PRO A 88 9.58 4.93 -6.31
N HIS A 89 9.73 4.18 -5.22
CA HIS A 89 8.58 3.70 -4.45
C HIS A 89 7.78 4.88 -3.89
N THR A 90 6.46 4.70 -3.84
CA THR A 90 5.58 5.59 -3.09
C THR A 90 5.03 4.84 -1.89
N ALA A 91 4.68 5.58 -0.83
CA ALA A 91 4.08 4.98 0.35
C ALA A 91 2.92 5.82 0.86
N GLN A 92 1.92 5.14 1.39
CA GLN A 92 0.74 5.74 1.98
C GLN A 92 0.49 5.14 3.36
N VAL A 93 0.09 5.98 4.30
CA VAL A 93 -0.31 5.59 5.64
C VAL A 93 -1.81 5.77 5.80
N TYR A 94 -2.49 4.71 6.18
CA TYR A 94 -3.86 4.73 6.68
C TYR A 94 -3.83 4.85 8.20
N THR A 95 -4.72 5.69 8.72
CA THR A 95 -4.94 5.86 10.16
C THR A 95 -6.40 5.55 10.48
N THR A 96 -6.66 4.72 11.50
CA THR A 96 -8.02 4.33 11.86
C THR A 96 -8.89 5.51 12.30
N THR A 97 -8.30 6.55 12.89
CA THR A 97 -9.01 7.73 13.39
C THR A 97 -9.53 8.59 12.24
N ALA A 98 -8.66 8.92 11.27
CA ALA A 98 -9.06 9.72 10.11
C ALA A 98 -9.77 8.90 9.03
N ASN A 99 -9.78 7.57 9.16
CA ASN A 99 -10.35 6.61 8.20
C ASN A 99 -9.96 6.92 6.74
N SER A 100 -8.72 7.35 6.52
CA SER A 100 -8.23 7.82 5.22
C SER A 100 -6.75 7.49 5.04
N TRP A 101 -6.35 7.38 3.78
CA TRP A 101 -4.96 7.24 3.36
C TRP A 101 -4.32 8.61 3.17
N LYS A 102 -3.07 8.76 3.59
CA LYS A 102 -2.24 9.93 3.33
C LYS A 102 -0.91 9.48 2.74
N GLU A 103 -0.46 10.16 1.69
CA GLU A 103 0.87 9.93 1.13
C GLU A 103 1.95 10.36 2.13
N ILE A 104 3.02 9.58 2.20
CA ILE A 104 4.21 9.88 2.99
C ILE A 104 5.42 9.99 2.06
N LYS A 105 6.29 10.97 2.35
CA LYS A 105 7.55 11.12 1.63
C LYS A 105 8.52 10.04 2.09
N ILE A 106 9.13 9.35 1.13
CA ILE A 106 10.17 8.37 1.40
C ILE A 106 11.51 9.04 1.10
N ASP A 107 12.26 9.39 2.13
CA ASP A 107 13.65 9.82 1.98
C ASP A 107 14.55 8.58 1.99
N ILE A 108 14.94 8.13 0.79
CA ILE A 108 15.95 7.08 0.63
C ILE A 108 17.29 7.78 0.44
N SER A 109 18.01 8.05 1.52
CA SER A 109 19.40 8.50 1.39
C SER A 109 20.24 7.33 0.88
N SER A 110 20.75 7.41 -0.35
CA SER A 110 21.76 6.48 -0.85
C SER A 110 23.02 6.63 0.02
N LYS A 111 23.40 5.56 0.72
CA LYS A 111 24.71 5.46 1.40
C LYS A 111 25.74 4.91 0.44
#